data_AF-A0AAN8D9K9-F1
#
_entry.id   AF-A0AAN8D9K9-F1
#
_cell.length_a   1.000
_cell.length_b   1.000
_cell.length_c   1.000
_cell.angle_alpha   90.00
_cell.angle_beta   90.00
_cell.angle_gamma   90.00
#
_symmetry.space_group_name_H-M   'P 1'
#
loop_
_entity.id
_entity.type
_entity.pdbx_description
1 polymer ?
#
loop_
_entity_poly.entity_id
_entity_poly.type
_entity_poly.pdbx_seq_one_letter_code
_entity_poly.pdbx_strand_id
1 'polypeptide(L)'
;MAASVREKQTVALKRMLNFNAPPLKNSAAEPVWKVLIYDRFGQDIISPLLTVKELRDMGITLHLLLHSDRDPIPDVPAIFFVMPTEDNIDRICQDLRNQLAALAANAVTQVTKVYDQYLNFITLEDDMFTLCHQNKELISYHAINRADIQDTDMEAIMDTIVDSLFCFFVTLGAVPIIRCPRGNAAEMVAVKLDKKLRENLRDARNSLFTGDNMAAGQFSFQRPLFVLADRNVDMATPLHHTWTYQALIHDVLDYQLNRVVMEEGAGGGSVSCRRQTKEEEQEDVRPDGSRQVLAETQGQSVPRGGRVGPGGAGHVPDPGGRGQTPEEHHGFRGRG
;
A
#
# COMPACT_ATOMS: atom_id res chain seq x y z
N MET A 1 -1.74 19.02 10.90
CA MET A 1 -2.28 18.68 9.57
C MET A 1 -3.12 17.42 9.73
N ALA A 2 -4.22 17.29 9.00
CA ALA A 2 -4.98 16.04 9.02
C ALA A 2 -4.14 14.93 8.36
N ALA A 3 -4.15 13.71 8.92
CA ALA A 3 -3.46 12.57 8.34
C ALA A 3 -4.01 12.26 6.94
N SER A 4 -3.12 12.01 5.98
CA SER A 4 -3.50 11.67 4.60
C SER A 4 -4.22 10.33 4.55
N VAL A 5 -4.96 10.05 3.47
CA VAL A 5 -5.60 8.74 3.33
C VAL A 5 -4.56 7.63 3.19
N ARG A 6 -3.44 7.92 2.53
CA ARG A 6 -2.28 7.02 2.42
C ARG A 6 -1.72 6.67 3.80
N GLU A 7 -1.55 7.66 4.68
CA GLU A 7 -1.08 7.45 6.05
C GLU A 7 -2.06 6.58 6.84
N LYS A 8 -3.37 6.87 6.78
CA LYS A 8 -4.40 6.07 7.46
C LYS A 8 -4.43 4.62 6.97
N GLN A 9 -4.36 4.40 5.65
CA GLN A 9 -4.31 3.07 5.07
C GLN A 9 -3.04 2.32 5.48
N THR A 10 -1.89 3.00 5.46
CA THR A 10 -0.60 2.44 5.90
C THR A 10 -0.64 2.03 7.37
N VAL A 11 -1.23 2.85 8.25
CA VAL A 11 -1.41 2.53 9.67
C VAL A 11 -2.32 1.31 9.85
N ALA A 12 -3.40 1.21 9.09
CA ALA A 12 -4.29 0.05 9.13
C ALA A 12 -3.57 -1.24 8.70
N LEU A 13 -2.78 -1.19 7.62
CA LEU A 13 -1.94 -2.32 7.20
C LEU A 13 -0.90 -2.70 8.26
N LYS A 14 -0.18 -1.72 8.82
CA LYS A 14 0.83 -1.97 9.88
C LYS A 14 0.18 -2.61 11.11
N ARG A 15 -1.04 -2.20 11.47
CA ARG A 15 -1.83 -2.83 12.55
C ARG A 15 -2.19 -4.28 12.21
N MET A 16 -2.66 -4.54 10.99
CA MET A 16 -2.99 -5.88 10.51
C MET A 16 -1.79 -6.82 10.55
N LEU A 17 -0.64 -6.36 10.04
CA LEU A 17 0.63 -7.09 10.05
C LEU A 17 1.14 -7.34 11.48
N ASN A 18 0.71 -6.55 12.46
CA ASN A 18 0.97 -6.75 13.88
C ASN A 18 -0.15 -7.56 14.59
N PHE A 19 -0.75 -8.55 13.92
CA PHE A 19 -1.82 -9.40 14.46
C PHE A 19 -3.04 -8.62 15.00
N ASN A 20 -3.35 -7.49 14.36
CA ASN A 20 -4.38 -6.53 14.75
C ASN A 20 -4.18 -5.88 16.13
N ALA A 21 -2.99 -6.02 16.73
CA ALA A 21 -2.61 -5.31 17.94
C ALA A 21 -2.11 -3.89 17.61
N PRO A 22 -2.39 -2.90 18.48
CA PRO A 22 -1.85 -1.56 18.30
C PRO A 22 -0.32 -1.63 18.20
N PRO A 23 0.31 -0.90 17.25
CA PRO A 23 1.76 -0.92 17.10
C PRO A 23 2.41 -0.47 18.42
N LEU A 24 3.27 -1.32 18.97
CA LEU A 24 3.98 -1.01 20.21
C LEU A 24 4.88 0.19 19.98
N LYS A 25 4.68 1.27 20.74
CA LYS A 25 5.51 2.50 20.66
C LYS A 25 6.97 2.27 21.08
N ASN A 26 7.28 1.11 21.68
CA ASN A 26 8.63 0.73 22.09
C ASN A 26 9.20 -0.35 21.17
N SER A 27 10.19 0.02 20.36
CA SER A 27 11.03 -0.85 19.51
C SER A 27 11.94 -1.84 20.28
N ALA A 28 11.67 -2.12 21.55
CA ALA A 28 12.50 -3.00 22.37
C ALA A 28 12.01 -4.46 22.41
N ALA A 29 10.81 -4.75 21.88
CA ALA A 29 10.33 -6.11 21.72
C ALA A 29 10.85 -6.68 20.40
N GLU A 30 11.52 -7.83 20.43
CA GLU A 30 11.92 -8.53 19.22
C GLU A 30 10.67 -8.83 18.36
N PRO A 31 10.70 -8.53 17.06
CA PRO A 31 9.56 -8.79 16.20
C PRO A 31 9.32 -10.30 16.11
N VAL A 32 8.07 -10.72 16.29
CA VAL A 32 7.68 -12.10 16.05
C VAL A 32 7.79 -12.37 14.54
N TRP A 33 8.67 -13.30 14.18
CA TRP A 33 8.85 -13.73 12.80
C TRP A 33 7.58 -14.38 12.27
N LYS A 34 7.16 -13.95 11.08
CA LYS A 34 5.91 -14.37 10.46
C LYS A 34 6.02 -14.40 8.94
N VAL A 35 5.14 -15.18 8.33
CA VAL A 35 4.99 -15.26 6.87
C VAL A 35 3.76 -14.47 6.45
N LEU A 36 3.87 -13.68 5.39
CA LEU A 36 2.74 -12.98 4.78
C LEU A 36 2.29 -13.76 3.54
N ILE A 37 1.01 -14.12 3.47
CA ILE A 37 0.40 -14.75 2.32
C ILE A 37 -0.67 -13.81 1.80
N TYR A 38 -0.59 -13.41 0.54
CA TYR A 38 -1.60 -12.56 -0.10
C TYR A 38 -1.97 -13.06 -1.48
N ASP A 39 -3.12 -12.63 -1.99
CA ASP A 39 -3.47 -12.80 -3.41
C ASP A 39 -2.94 -11.60 -4.24
N ARG A 40 -3.23 -11.58 -5.54
CA ARG A 40 -2.80 -10.48 -6.41
C ARG A 40 -3.40 -9.13 -5.99
N PHE A 41 -4.66 -9.14 -5.55
CA PHE A 41 -5.32 -7.92 -5.06
C PHE A 41 -4.64 -7.37 -3.81
N GLY A 42 -4.35 -8.22 -2.83
CA GLY A 42 -3.62 -7.84 -1.61
C GLY A 42 -2.20 -7.36 -1.90
N GLN A 43 -1.53 -7.97 -2.88
CA GLN A 43 -0.21 -7.51 -3.36
C GLN A 43 -0.25 -6.08 -3.89
N ASP A 44 -1.24 -5.76 -4.73
CA ASP A 44 -1.40 -4.43 -5.34
C ASP A 44 -1.73 -3.36 -4.31
N ILE A 45 -2.38 -3.73 -3.20
CA ILE A 45 -2.68 -2.82 -2.08
C ILE A 45 -1.41 -2.55 -1.24
N ILE A 46 -0.61 -3.58 -0.94
CA ILE A 46 0.56 -3.46 -0.06
C ILE A 46 1.74 -2.79 -0.78
N SER A 47 1.99 -3.16 -2.04
CA SER A 47 3.22 -2.78 -2.75
C SER A 47 3.49 -1.26 -2.90
N PRO A 48 2.48 -0.37 -3.05
CA PRO A 48 2.71 1.08 -3.12
C PRO A 48 2.87 1.74 -1.74
N LEU A 49 2.52 1.02 -0.67
CA LEU A 49 2.44 1.55 0.70
C LEU A 49 3.58 1.12 1.60
N LEU A 50 4.13 -0.09 1.37
CA LEU A 50 5.14 -0.67 2.23
C LEU A 50 6.31 -1.19 1.39
N THR A 51 7.51 -0.76 1.75
CA THR A 51 8.74 -1.29 1.15
C THR A 51 9.08 -2.68 1.72
N VAL A 52 9.87 -3.47 0.99
CA VAL A 52 10.38 -4.77 1.50
C VAL A 52 11.17 -4.60 2.80
N LYS A 53 11.87 -3.47 2.96
CA LYS A 53 12.56 -3.13 4.20
C LYS A 53 11.57 -2.99 5.36
N GLU A 54 10.50 -2.21 5.20
CA GLU A 54 9.49 -2.05 6.25
C GLU A 54 8.79 -3.35 6.61
N LEU A 55 8.50 -4.22 5.62
CA LEU A 55 7.94 -5.56 5.88
C LEU A 55 8.88 -6.38 6.78
N ARG A 56 10.19 -6.39 6.48
CA ARG A 56 11.20 -7.08 7.29
C ARG A 56 11.33 -6.49 8.69
N ASP A 57 11.30 -5.16 8.82
CA ASP A 57 11.36 -4.46 10.11
C ASP A 57 10.14 -4.81 11.00
N MET A 58 9.00 -5.19 10.39
CA MET A 58 7.81 -5.67 11.09
C MET A 58 7.81 -7.18 11.39
N GLY A 59 8.90 -7.89 11.09
CA GLY A 59 9.05 -9.33 11.33
C GLY A 59 8.56 -10.24 10.19
N ILE A 60 8.24 -9.69 9.02
CA ILE A 60 7.83 -10.50 7.86
C ILE A 60 9.09 -11.02 7.17
N THR A 61 9.38 -12.31 7.34
CA THR A 61 10.56 -12.95 6.76
C THR A 61 10.36 -13.32 5.30
N LEU A 62 9.13 -13.70 4.95
CA LEU A 62 8.76 -14.20 3.63
C LEU A 62 7.36 -13.69 3.28
N HIS A 63 7.17 -13.31 2.02
CA HIS A 63 5.87 -13.00 1.46
C HIS A 63 5.61 -13.85 0.20
N LEU A 64 4.46 -14.49 0.11
CA LEU A 64 4.14 -15.46 -0.93
C LEU A 64 2.73 -15.23 -1.50
N LEU A 65 2.56 -15.55 -2.79
CA LEU A 65 1.25 -15.53 -3.43
C LEU A 65 0.41 -16.74 -3.01
N LEU A 66 -0.89 -16.52 -2.75
CA LEU A 66 -1.84 -17.55 -2.33
C LEU A 66 -1.87 -18.77 -3.27
N HIS A 67 -1.82 -18.51 -4.58
CA HIS A 67 -1.93 -19.53 -5.62
C HIS A 67 -0.59 -20.08 -6.09
N SER A 68 0.51 -19.73 -5.43
CA SER A 68 1.83 -20.33 -5.71
C SER A 68 1.98 -21.68 -4.98
N ASP A 69 2.81 -22.55 -5.55
CA ASP A 69 3.26 -23.77 -4.88
C ASP A 69 4.20 -23.39 -3.74
N ARG A 70 3.96 -23.98 -2.56
CA ARG A 70 4.65 -23.62 -1.33
C ARG A 70 5.02 -24.84 -0.54
N ASP A 71 6.26 -24.83 -0.03
CA ASP A 71 6.68 -25.80 0.96
C ASP A 71 6.05 -25.46 2.32
N PRO A 72 5.60 -26.46 3.10
CA PRO A 72 5.11 -26.22 4.44
C PRO A 72 6.23 -25.69 5.33
N ILE A 73 5.99 -24.54 5.97
CA ILE A 73 6.91 -23.97 6.96
C ILE A 73 6.27 -24.21 8.34
N PRO A 74 6.63 -25.30 9.04
CA PRO A 74 6.07 -25.58 10.37
C PRO A 74 6.51 -24.51 11.38
N ASP A 75 5.71 -24.33 12.42
CA ASP A 75 6.01 -23.51 13.61
C ASP A 75 6.15 -21.99 13.39
N VAL A 76 5.94 -21.48 12.17
CA VAL A 76 5.95 -20.03 11.88
C VAL A 76 4.52 -19.51 11.68
N PRO A 77 4.09 -18.46 12.40
CA PRO A 77 2.77 -17.88 12.19
C PRO A 77 2.64 -17.24 10.80
N ALA A 78 1.51 -17.48 10.15
CA ALA A 78 1.18 -16.93 8.85
C ALA A 78 0.04 -15.91 8.95
N ILE A 79 0.14 -14.81 8.21
CA ILE A 79 -0.91 -13.81 8.03
C ILE A 79 -1.44 -13.94 6.61
N PHE A 80 -2.73 -14.22 6.47
CA PHE A 80 -3.42 -14.24 5.19
C PHE A 80 -4.12 -12.90 4.95
N PHE A 81 -3.71 -12.19 3.91
CA PHE A 81 -4.34 -10.96 3.43
C PHE A 81 -4.85 -11.17 2.00
N VAL A 82 -6.10 -11.58 1.88
CA VAL A 82 -6.68 -12.05 0.61
C VAL A 82 -8.10 -11.49 0.43
N MET A 83 -8.56 -11.43 -0.81
CA MET A 83 -9.97 -11.19 -1.09
C MET A 83 -10.84 -12.39 -0.67
N PRO A 84 -12.07 -12.17 -0.19
CA PRO A 84 -12.97 -13.24 0.26
C PRO A 84 -13.66 -13.94 -0.94
N THR A 85 -12.88 -14.48 -1.87
CA THR A 85 -13.39 -15.28 -3.00
C THR A 85 -13.43 -16.76 -2.65
N GLU A 86 -14.33 -17.52 -3.28
CA GLU A 86 -14.43 -18.97 -3.08
C GLU A 86 -13.10 -19.67 -3.38
N ASP A 87 -12.46 -19.33 -4.51
CA ASP A 87 -11.15 -19.87 -4.89
C ASP A 87 -10.06 -19.64 -3.81
N ASN A 88 -10.05 -18.44 -3.19
CA ASN A 88 -9.08 -18.12 -2.15
C ASN A 88 -9.37 -18.89 -0.87
N ILE A 89 -10.65 -19.00 -0.47
CA ILE A 89 -11.06 -19.74 0.72
C ILE A 89 -10.74 -21.24 0.56
N ASP A 90 -11.04 -21.81 -0.60
CA ASP A 90 -10.74 -23.22 -0.91
C ASP A 90 -9.23 -23.49 -0.86
N ARG A 91 -8.43 -22.58 -1.42
CA ARG A 91 -6.96 -22.68 -1.38
C ARG A 91 -6.42 -22.62 0.06
N ILE A 92 -6.98 -21.75 0.91
CA ILE A 92 -6.63 -21.68 2.34
C ILE A 92 -7.04 -22.96 3.06
N CYS A 93 -8.25 -23.46 2.82
CA CYS A 93 -8.71 -24.73 3.38
C CYS A 93 -7.81 -25.91 2.97
N GLN A 94 -7.31 -25.90 1.72
CA GLN A 94 -6.36 -26.90 1.25
C GLN A 94 -5.01 -26.80 1.97
N ASP A 95 -4.47 -25.59 2.18
CA ASP A 95 -3.22 -25.40 2.94
C ASP A 95 -3.34 -25.90 4.38
N LEU A 96 -4.44 -25.56 5.05
CA LEU A 96 -4.71 -26.02 6.41
C LEU A 96 -4.79 -27.55 6.47
N ARG A 97 -5.40 -28.20 5.47
CA ARG A 97 -5.47 -29.68 5.39
C ARG A 97 -4.10 -30.31 5.12
N ASN A 98 -3.32 -29.72 4.20
CA ASN A 98 -2.02 -30.27 3.78
C ASN A 98 -0.95 -30.15 4.87
N GLN A 99 -0.94 -29.05 5.64
CA GLN A 99 -0.12 -28.93 6.85
C GLN A 99 -0.49 -29.98 7.91
N LEU A 100 -1.71 -30.52 7.85
CA LEU A 100 -2.30 -31.49 8.78
C LEU A 100 -2.38 -32.92 8.24
N ALA A 101 -1.53 -33.32 7.29
CA ALA A 101 -1.48 -34.70 6.80
C ALA A 101 -1.32 -35.78 7.91
N ALA A 102 -1.06 -35.41 9.17
CA ALA A 102 -1.10 -36.30 10.32
C ALA A 102 -2.45 -36.35 11.09
N LEU A 103 -3.29 -35.31 11.09
CA LEU A 103 -4.52 -35.24 11.92
C LEU A 103 -5.57 -34.30 11.32
N ALA A 104 -6.32 -34.78 10.32
CA ALA A 104 -7.38 -34.05 9.61
C ALA A 104 -8.58 -33.57 10.48
N ALA A 105 -8.59 -33.86 11.78
CA ALA A 105 -9.73 -33.58 12.66
C ALA A 105 -9.73 -32.17 13.29
N ASN A 106 -8.66 -31.37 13.17
CA ASN A 106 -8.51 -30.15 13.99
C ASN A 106 -7.97 -28.91 13.25
N ALA A 107 -8.25 -28.75 11.95
CA ALA A 107 -7.79 -27.59 11.18
C ALA A 107 -8.28 -26.23 11.73
N VAL A 108 -9.47 -26.19 12.31
CA VAL A 108 -10.08 -24.97 12.84
C VAL A 108 -9.33 -24.44 14.07
N THR A 109 -8.70 -25.30 14.87
CA THR A 109 -8.00 -24.85 16.09
C THR A 109 -6.70 -24.10 15.81
N GLN A 110 -6.21 -24.13 14.57
CA GLN A 110 -5.02 -23.38 14.14
C GLN A 110 -5.35 -21.96 13.69
N VAL A 111 -6.63 -21.65 13.42
CA VAL A 111 -7.04 -20.30 13.04
C VAL A 111 -7.23 -19.47 14.29
N THR A 112 -6.25 -18.61 14.58
CA THR A 112 -6.27 -17.78 15.79
C THR A 112 -7.32 -16.68 15.71
N LYS A 113 -7.40 -15.96 14.58
CA LYS A 113 -8.30 -14.81 14.40
C LYS A 113 -8.65 -14.61 12.92
N VAL A 114 -9.87 -14.15 12.68
CA VAL A 114 -10.37 -13.73 11.36
C VAL A 114 -10.87 -12.29 11.49
N TYR A 115 -10.47 -11.42 10.56
CA TYR A 115 -10.81 -10.01 10.57
C TYR A 115 -11.13 -9.49 9.18
N ASP A 116 -12.16 -8.65 9.09
CA ASP A 116 -12.41 -7.83 7.93
C ASP A 116 -11.61 -6.52 8.05
N GLN A 117 -10.72 -6.28 7.10
CA GLN A 117 -9.80 -5.13 7.16
C GLN A 117 -10.34 -3.87 6.48
N TYR A 118 -11.32 -3.99 5.58
CA TYR A 118 -11.89 -2.87 4.82
C TYR A 118 -10.83 -2.03 4.08
N LEU A 119 -9.86 -2.69 3.42
CA LEU A 119 -8.75 -2.05 2.69
C LEU A 119 -8.83 -2.25 1.17
N ASN A 120 -10.02 -2.52 0.62
CA ASN A 120 -10.21 -2.82 -0.80
C ASN A 120 -10.15 -1.55 -1.71
N PHE A 121 -9.02 -0.85 -1.68
CA PHE A 121 -8.67 0.27 -2.55
C PHE A 121 -7.15 0.48 -2.48
N ILE A 122 -6.56 1.17 -3.46
CA ILE A 122 -5.11 1.36 -3.54
C ILE A 122 -4.82 2.87 -3.48
N THR A 123 -4.08 3.31 -2.47
CA THR A 123 -3.56 4.69 -2.43
C THR A 123 -2.20 4.77 -3.12
N LEU A 124 -2.08 5.68 -4.07
CA LEU A 124 -0.86 5.91 -4.83
C LEU A 124 -0.15 7.19 -4.36
N GLU A 125 -0.94 8.18 -3.96
CA GLU A 125 -0.48 9.44 -3.36
C GLU A 125 -1.28 9.75 -2.09
N ASP A 126 -0.89 10.80 -1.38
CA ASP A 126 -1.59 11.27 -0.17
C ASP A 126 -3.05 11.64 -0.41
N ASP A 127 -3.37 12.14 -1.62
CA ASP A 127 -4.70 12.60 -2.04
C ASP A 127 -5.25 11.84 -3.27
N MET A 128 -4.60 10.75 -3.69
CA MET A 128 -5.02 9.96 -4.86
C MET A 128 -5.14 8.48 -4.53
N PHE A 129 -6.28 7.90 -4.90
CA PHE A 129 -6.53 6.47 -4.78
C PHE A 129 -7.20 5.92 -6.04
N THR A 130 -7.10 4.61 -6.20
CA THR A 130 -7.79 3.83 -7.24
C THR A 130 -8.60 2.72 -6.56
N LEU A 131 -9.74 2.36 -7.13
CA LEU A 131 -10.64 1.38 -6.53
C LEU A 131 -10.24 -0.06 -6.85
N CYS A 132 -9.76 -0.29 -8.07
CA CYS A 132 -9.42 -1.62 -8.55
C CYS A 132 -8.28 -1.52 -9.57
N HIS A 133 -7.31 -2.42 -9.47
CA HIS A 133 -6.22 -2.56 -10.44
C HIS A 133 -6.38 -3.84 -11.26
N GLN A 134 -6.52 -4.97 -10.56
CA GLN A 134 -6.90 -6.23 -11.18
C GLN A 134 -8.29 -6.12 -11.83
N ASN A 135 -8.49 -6.72 -12.99
CA ASN A 135 -9.79 -6.68 -13.68
C ASN A 135 -10.35 -5.26 -13.95
N LYS A 136 -9.48 -4.24 -14.09
CA LYS A 136 -9.88 -2.85 -14.40
C LYS A 136 -10.83 -2.73 -15.59
N GLU A 137 -10.74 -3.66 -16.54
CA GLU A 137 -11.62 -3.72 -17.71
C GLU A 137 -13.09 -3.94 -17.36
N LEU A 138 -13.38 -4.65 -16.26
CA LEU A 138 -14.76 -4.93 -15.82
C LEU A 138 -15.47 -3.69 -15.28
N ILE A 139 -14.73 -2.78 -14.65
CA ILE A 139 -15.25 -1.51 -14.12
C ILE A 139 -14.96 -0.32 -15.05
N SER A 140 -14.51 -0.59 -16.28
CA SER A 140 -14.09 0.44 -17.22
C SER A 140 -15.27 1.27 -17.72
N TYR A 141 -14.97 2.48 -18.20
CA TYR A 141 -15.97 3.33 -18.83
C TYR A 141 -16.64 2.63 -20.03
N HIS A 142 -15.87 1.87 -20.82
CA HIS A 142 -16.42 1.07 -21.90
C HIS A 142 -17.36 -0.03 -21.38
N ALA A 143 -16.98 -0.74 -20.32
CA ALA A 143 -17.81 -1.79 -19.75
C ALA A 143 -19.19 -1.30 -19.31
N ILE A 144 -19.28 -0.09 -18.76
CA ILE A 144 -20.54 0.51 -18.28
C ILE A 144 -21.41 1.03 -19.44
N ASN A 145 -20.81 1.43 -20.57
CA ASN A 145 -21.51 2.09 -21.68
C ASN A 145 -21.71 1.19 -22.92
N ARG A 146 -21.35 -0.09 -22.85
CA ARG A 146 -21.60 -1.03 -23.95
C ARG A 146 -23.11 -1.26 -24.13
N ALA A 147 -23.55 -1.44 -25.37
CA ALA A 147 -24.99 -1.58 -25.68
C ALA A 147 -25.60 -2.93 -25.26
N ASP A 148 -24.77 -3.94 -25.04
CA ASP A 148 -25.14 -5.32 -24.70
C ASP A 148 -25.14 -5.60 -23.18
N ILE A 149 -24.88 -4.59 -22.36
CA ILE A 149 -24.83 -4.75 -20.90
C ILE A 149 -26.19 -5.17 -20.35
N GLN A 150 -26.18 -6.21 -19.52
CA GLN A 150 -27.36 -6.64 -18.77
C GLN A 150 -27.46 -5.84 -17.46
N ASP A 151 -28.68 -5.62 -17.00
CA ASP A 151 -28.94 -4.91 -15.73
C ASP A 151 -28.24 -5.59 -14.55
N THR A 152 -28.14 -6.92 -14.56
CA THR A 152 -27.44 -7.71 -13.54
C THR A 152 -25.93 -7.44 -13.52
N ASP A 153 -25.32 -7.31 -14.70
CA ASP A 153 -23.87 -7.05 -14.81
C ASP A 153 -23.56 -5.61 -14.38
N MET A 154 -24.44 -4.67 -14.77
CA MET A 154 -24.34 -3.28 -14.32
C MET A 154 -24.44 -3.20 -12.80
N GLU A 155 -25.39 -3.90 -12.19
CA GLU A 155 -25.55 -3.99 -10.74
C GLU A 155 -24.28 -4.52 -10.05
N ALA A 156 -23.70 -5.61 -10.54
CA ALA A 156 -22.47 -6.19 -10.00
C ALA A 156 -21.24 -5.26 -10.11
N ILE A 157 -21.10 -4.54 -11.22
CA ILE A 157 -20.06 -3.52 -11.40
C ILE A 157 -20.23 -2.39 -10.37
N MET A 158 -21.46 -1.90 -10.19
CA MET A 158 -21.74 -0.83 -9.22
C MET A 158 -21.50 -1.30 -7.78
N ASP A 159 -21.85 -2.54 -7.45
CA ASP A 159 -21.61 -3.11 -6.12
C ASP A 159 -20.11 -3.20 -5.81
N THR A 160 -19.30 -3.60 -6.80
CA THR A 160 -17.83 -3.62 -6.67
C THR A 160 -17.28 -2.22 -6.35
N ILE A 161 -17.76 -1.18 -7.05
CA ILE A 161 -17.35 0.22 -6.81
C ILE A 161 -17.79 0.68 -5.41
N VAL A 162 -19.03 0.37 -5.02
CA VAL A 162 -19.59 0.73 -3.72
C VAL A 162 -18.83 0.07 -2.58
N ASP A 163 -18.41 -1.18 -2.74
CA ASP A 163 -17.65 -1.93 -1.74
C ASP A 163 -16.27 -1.32 -1.48
N SER A 164 -15.55 -0.96 -2.55
CA SER A 164 -14.26 -0.27 -2.44
C SER A 164 -14.40 1.14 -1.85
N LEU A 165 -15.42 1.91 -2.25
CA LEU A 165 -15.69 3.23 -1.68
C LEU A 165 -16.10 3.15 -0.20
N PHE A 166 -16.85 2.12 0.18
CA PHE A 166 -17.19 1.86 1.57
C PHE A 166 -15.92 1.60 2.40
N CYS A 167 -15.02 0.74 1.89
CA CYS A 167 -13.71 0.48 2.52
C CYS A 167 -12.89 1.77 2.72
N PHE A 168 -12.89 2.64 1.71
CA PHE A 168 -12.24 3.95 1.78
C PHE A 168 -12.80 4.81 2.92
N PHE A 169 -14.13 4.95 3.05
CA PHE A 169 -14.73 5.77 4.11
C PHE A 169 -14.59 5.17 5.51
N VAL A 170 -14.57 3.84 5.63
CA VAL A 170 -14.24 3.14 6.88
C VAL A 170 -12.79 3.46 7.28
N THR A 171 -11.84 3.37 6.36
CA THR A 171 -10.43 3.70 6.62
C THR A 171 -10.24 5.19 6.94
N LEU A 172 -11.01 6.07 6.29
CA LEU A 172 -11.00 7.50 6.58
C LEU A 172 -11.55 7.81 7.98
N GLY A 173 -12.46 6.97 8.48
CA GLY A 173 -13.15 7.16 9.77
C GLY A 173 -14.16 8.30 9.74
N ALA A 174 -14.73 8.62 8.56
CA ALA A 174 -15.63 9.76 8.40
C ALA A 174 -16.81 9.44 7.48
N VAL A 175 -18.00 9.92 7.83
CA VAL A 175 -19.23 9.74 7.05
C VAL A 175 -19.47 10.96 6.15
N PRO A 176 -19.33 10.82 4.82
CA PRO A 176 -19.42 11.94 3.90
C PRO A 176 -20.86 12.42 3.67
N ILE A 177 -21.01 13.63 3.14
CA ILE A 177 -22.23 14.10 2.47
C ILE A 177 -22.05 13.80 0.98
N ILE A 178 -22.91 12.96 0.41
CA ILE A 178 -22.78 12.52 -0.99
C ILE A 178 -23.53 13.50 -1.92
N ARG A 179 -22.89 13.88 -3.03
CA ARG A 179 -23.46 14.68 -4.13
C ARG A 179 -23.09 14.05 -5.46
N CYS A 180 -24.05 13.95 -6.38
CA CYS A 180 -23.86 13.43 -7.73
C CYS A 180 -24.83 14.11 -8.72
N PRO A 181 -24.49 14.15 -10.03
CA PRO A 181 -25.46 14.40 -11.08
C PRO A 181 -26.55 13.33 -11.13
N ARG A 182 -27.77 13.71 -11.50
CA ARG A 182 -28.91 12.78 -11.64
C ARG A 182 -28.91 12.09 -13.00
N GLY A 183 -29.46 10.88 -13.06
CA GLY A 183 -29.70 10.11 -14.27
C GLY A 183 -28.49 9.35 -14.82
N ASN A 184 -27.38 9.30 -14.08
CA ASN A 184 -26.14 8.64 -14.50
C ASN A 184 -25.80 7.44 -13.60
N ALA A 185 -24.81 6.63 -14.03
CA ALA A 185 -24.24 5.56 -13.21
C ALA A 185 -23.76 6.06 -11.83
N ALA A 186 -23.26 7.31 -11.77
CA ALA A 186 -22.88 7.97 -10.53
C ALA A 186 -24.02 8.06 -9.49
N GLU A 187 -25.28 8.23 -9.91
CA GLU A 187 -26.43 8.27 -9.02
C GLU A 187 -26.69 6.89 -8.40
N MET A 188 -26.60 5.82 -9.20
CA MET A 188 -26.77 4.45 -8.69
C MET A 188 -25.72 4.12 -7.63
N VAL A 189 -24.45 4.43 -7.88
CA VAL A 189 -23.36 4.28 -6.89
C VAL A 189 -23.65 5.11 -5.64
N ALA A 190 -24.08 6.36 -5.79
CA ALA A 190 -24.37 7.26 -4.68
C ALA A 190 -25.48 6.72 -3.77
N VAL A 191 -26.59 6.25 -4.36
CA VAL A 191 -27.75 5.71 -3.62
C VAL A 191 -27.37 4.41 -2.90
N LYS A 192 -26.66 3.49 -3.57
CA LYS A 192 -26.19 2.24 -2.97
C LYS A 192 -25.19 2.48 -1.84
N LEU A 193 -24.23 3.39 -2.04
CA LEU A 193 -23.25 3.75 -1.01
C LEU A 193 -23.91 4.41 0.20
N ASP A 194 -24.85 5.34 -0.01
CA ASP A 194 -25.61 5.98 1.08
C ASP A 194 -26.40 4.94 1.88
N LYS A 195 -27.06 3.99 1.21
CA LYS A 195 -27.75 2.86 1.85
C LYS A 195 -26.79 2.02 2.69
N LYS A 196 -25.66 1.60 2.10
CA LYS A 196 -24.65 0.76 2.77
C LYS A 196 -24.03 1.44 3.99
N LEU A 197 -23.74 2.74 3.90
CA LEU A 197 -23.25 3.54 5.03
C LEU A 197 -24.31 3.64 6.15
N ARG A 198 -25.57 3.91 5.81
CA ARG A 198 -26.65 4.01 6.81
C ARG A 198 -26.92 2.70 7.54
N GLU A 199 -26.88 1.58 6.83
CA GLU A 199 -27.08 0.24 7.41
C GLU A 199 -25.97 -0.09 8.42
N ASN A 200 -24.71 0.17 8.06
CA ASN A 200 -23.56 -0.08 8.93
C ASN A 200 -23.43 0.92 10.10
N LEU A 201 -23.98 2.14 9.97
CA LEU A 201 -24.03 3.12 11.07
C LEU A 201 -25.13 2.82 12.09
N ARG A 202 -26.18 2.12 11.68
CA ARG A 202 -27.30 1.73 12.57
C ARG A 202 -26.94 0.54 13.45
N ASP A 203 -26.02 -0.31 13.00
CA ASP A 203 -25.57 -1.43 13.79
C ASP A 203 -24.62 -0.96 14.90
N ALA A 204 -25.17 -0.74 16.10
CA ALA A 204 -24.41 -0.32 17.27
C ALA A 204 -23.31 -1.32 17.69
N ARG A 205 -23.35 -2.56 17.18
CA ARG A 205 -22.29 -3.55 17.39
C ARG A 205 -21.08 -3.32 16.49
N ASN A 206 -21.24 -2.55 15.41
CA ASN A 206 -20.23 -2.32 14.39
C ASN A 206 -19.73 -0.87 14.45
N SER A 207 -18.80 -0.60 15.38
CA SER A 207 -18.19 0.73 15.58
C SER A 207 -17.14 1.09 14.51
N LEU A 208 -17.42 0.82 13.23
CA LEU A 208 -16.51 1.03 12.10
C LEU A 208 -16.10 2.50 11.92
N PHE A 209 -16.97 3.42 12.34
CA PHE A 209 -16.77 4.87 12.18
C PHE A 209 -16.42 5.57 13.51
N THR A 210 -16.12 4.80 14.57
CA THR A 210 -15.96 5.31 15.95
C THR A 210 -14.57 5.06 16.54
N GLY A 211 -13.55 4.75 15.73
CA GLY A 211 -12.20 4.38 16.19
C GLY A 211 -11.51 5.42 17.11
N ASP A 212 -11.07 4.94 18.29
CA ASP A 212 -10.10 5.42 19.31
C ASP A 212 -10.06 6.89 19.77
N ASN A 213 -10.79 7.82 19.15
CA ASN A 213 -10.84 9.23 19.59
C ASN A 213 -12.21 9.90 19.40
N MET A 214 -13.23 9.14 19.01
CA MET A 214 -14.57 9.66 18.76
C MET A 214 -15.50 9.12 19.85
N ALA A 215 -15.67 9.90 20.92
CA ALA A 215 -16.76 9.66 21.85
C ALA A 215 -18.07 9.64 21.05
N ALA A 216 -18.89 8.60 21.26
CA ALA A 216 -20.21 8.47 20.66
C ALA A 216 -21.00 9.77 20.90
N GLY A 217 -21.19 10.57 19.84
CA GLY A 217 -21.86 11.87 19.90
C GLY A 217 -21.09 13.05 19.31
N GLN A 218 -19.79 12.90 19.03
CA GLN A 218 -19.02 13.89 18.27
C GLN A 218 -18.84 13.42 16.84
N PHE A 219 -19.92 13.39 16.04
CA PHE A 219 -19.69 13.62 14.62
C PHE A 219 -19.00 14.97 14.54
N SER A 220 -17.76 15.01 14.06
CA SER A 220 -17.10 16.28 13.77
C SER A 220 -18.11 17.16 13.04
N PHE A 221 -18.29 18.41 13.50
CA PHE A 221 -19.17 19.39 12.83
C PHE A 221 -18.78 19.63 11.35
N GLN A 222 -17.67 19.05 10.90
CA GLN A 222 -17.23 18.95 9.52
C GLN A 222 -17.38 17.51 9.03
N ARG A 223 -18.48 17.22 8.33
CA ARG A 223 -18.59 16.02 7.48
C ARG A 223 -17.98 16.33 6.12
N PRO A 224 -17.10 15.46 5.57
CA PRO A 224 -16.51 15.72 4.26
C PRO A 224 -17.58 15.67 3.17
N LEU A 225 -17.43 16.51 2.14
CA LEU A 225 -18.25 16.45 0.94
C LEU A 225 -17.64 15.42 -0.01
N PHE A 226 -18.43 14.43 -0.44
CA PHE A 226 -18.04 13.47 -1.46
C PHE A 226 -18.83 13.75 -2.75
N VAL A 227 -18.11 14.15 -3.79
CA VAL A 227 -18.68 14.45 -5.11
C VAL A 227 -18.37 13.28 -6.05
N LEU A 228 -19.44 12.62 -6.51
CA LEU A 228 -19.37 11.61 -7.54
C LEU A 228 -19.68 12.25 -8.89
N ALA A 229 -18.77 12.08 -9.85
CA ALA A 229 -18.94 12.56 -11.21
C ALA A 229 -18.71 11.40 -12.20
N ASP A 230 -19.42 11.45 -13.32
CA ASP A 230 -19.22 10.54 -14.44
C ASP A 230 -18.14 11.12 -15.37
N ARG A 231 -17.38 10.25 -16.04
CA ARG A 231 -16.38 10.66 -17.03
C ARG A 231 -17.01 11.43 -18.20
N ASN A 232 -18.30 11.24 -18.46
CA ASN A 232 -19.09 12.01 -19.43
C ASN A 232 -18.98 13.53 -19.28
N VAL A 233 -18.63 14.04 -18.09
CA VAL A 233 -18.45 15.48 -17.86
C VAL A 233 -17.23 16.06 -18.59
N ASP A 234 -16.20 15.24 -18.81
CA ASP A 234 -14.95 15.65 -19.44
C ASP A 234 -14.20 14.46 -20.05
N MET A 235 -14.36 14.33 -21.37
CA MET A 235 -13.67 13.35 -22.20
C MET A 235 -12.39 13.90 -22.85
N ALA A 236 -12.16 15.22 -22.78
CA ALA A 236 -11.02 15.85 -23.45
C ALA A 236 -9.74 15.68 -22.63
N THR A 237 -9.82 15.87 -21.31
CA THR A 237 -8.66 15.81 -20.41
C THR A 237 -7.88 14.48 -20.48
N PRO A 238 -8.52 13.28 -20.49
CA PRO A 238 -7.78 12.02 -20.61
C PRO A 238 -7.06 11.82 -21.95
N LEU A 239 -7.40 12.60 -22.98
CA LEU A 239 -6.79 12.52 -24.32
C LEU A 239 -5.71 13.60 -24.54
N HIS A 240 -5.58 14.55 -23.61
CA HIS A 240 -4.58 15.61 -23.71
C HIS A 240 -3.24 15.15 -23.15
N HIS A 241 -2.20 15.23 -23.98
CA HIS A 241 -0.83 15.13 -23.48
C HIS A 241 -0.49 16.34 -22.63
N THR A 242 -0.08 16.07 -21.40
CA THR A 242 0.33 17.09 -20.44
C THR A 242 1.85 17.06 -20.25
N TRP A 243 2.38 18.19 -19.77
CA TRP A 243 3.83 18.46 -19.74
C TRP A 243 4.41 18.40 -18.32
N THR A 244 3.59 18.00 -17.35
CA THR A 244 4.04 17.72 -15.99
C THR A 244 4.73 16.35 -15.98
N TYR A 245 5.82 16.25 -15.22
CA TYR A 245 6.67 15.05 -15.25
C TYR A 245 5.90 13.76 -14.97
N GLN A 246 5.06 13.77 -13.94
CA GLN A 246 4.27 12.60 -13.55
C GLN A 246 3.28 12.15 -14.63
N ALA A 247 2.56 13.10 -15.23
CA ALA A 247 1.57 12.76 -16.24
C ALA A 247 2.23 12.33 -17.55
N LEU A 248 3.37 12.93 -17.90
CA LEU A 248 4.16 12.49 -19.07
C LEU A 248 4.72 11.07 -18.88
N ILE A 249 5.20 10.72 -17.68
CA ILE A 249 5.61 9.34 -17.36
C ILE A 249 4.43 8.39 -17.55
N HIS A 250 3.26 8.74 -17.01
CA HIS A 250 2.07 7.90 -17.13
C HIS A 250 1.59 7.76 -18.58
N ASP A 251 1.75 8.80 -19.40
CA ASP A 251 1.35 8.80 -20.81
C ASP A 251 2.31 8.00 -21.70
N VAL A 252 3.62 8.10 -21.44
CA VAL A 252 4.67 7.61 -22.36
C VAL A 252 5.25 6.27 -21.93
N LEU A 253 5.27 5.98 -20.64
CA LEU A 253 5.87 4.76 -20.07
C LEU A 253 4.79 3.86 -19.47
N ASP A 254 5.08 2.57 -19.34
CA ASP A 254 4.19 1.63 -18.65
C ASP A 254 4.28 1.85 -17.13
N TYR A 255 3.59 2.89 -16.67
CA TYR A 255 3.53 3.31 -15.27
C TYR A 255 2.32 2.68 -14.58
N GLN A 256 2.57 1.74 -13.67
CA GLN A 256 1.52 1.03 -12.94
C GLN A 256 1.92 0.89 -11.47
N LEU A 257 1.00 1.22 -10.55
CA LEU A 257 1.21 1.06 -9.09
C LEU A 257 2.52 1.72 -8.60
N ASN A 258 2.79 2.93 -9.08
CA ASN A 258 4.02 3.68 -8.81
C ASN A 258 5.31 2.96 -9.26
N ARG A 259 5.22 2.12 -10.30
CA ARG A 259 6.35 1.42 -10.91
C ARG A 259 6.41 1.75 -12.39
N VAL A 260 7.62 2.05 -12.88
CA VAL A 260 7.94 2.12 -14.32
C VAL A 260 8.72 0.87 -14.66
N VAL A 261 8.40 0.21 -15.76
CA VAL A 261 9.27 -0.82 -16.35
C VAL A 261 10.08 -0.17 -17.45
N MET A 262 11.42 -0.14 -17.30
CA MET A 262 12.32 0.34 -18.34
C MET A 262 13.06 -0.84 -18.97
N GLU A 263 13.05 -0.92 -20.29
CA GLU A 263 13.95 -1.83 -20.98
C GLU A 263 15.35 -1.19 -21.02
N GLU A 264 16.30 -1.74 -20.27
CA GLU A 264 17.71 -1.37 -20.44
C GLU A 264 18.14 -1.72 -21.87
N GLY A 265 18.31 -0.69 -22.70
CA GLY A 265 18.89 -0.85 -24.03
C GLY A 265 20.28 -1.49 -23.91
N ALA A 266 20.47 -2.61 -24.60
CA ALA A 266 21.72 -3.36 -24.61
C ALA A 266 22.89 -2.46 -25.06
N GLY A 267 23.59 -1.87 -24.08
CA GLY A 267 24.94 -1.36 -24.28
C GLY A 267 25.82 -2.53 -24.71
N GLY A 268 26.38 -2.45 -25.92
CA GLY A 268 26.98 -3.56 -26.65
C GLY A 268 27.94 -4.42 -25.82
N GLY A 269 27.66 -5.73 -25.79
CA GLY A 269 28.48 -6.76 -25.18
C GLY A 269 27.69 -8.06 -25.10
N SER A 270 27.86 -8.93 -26.08
CA SER A 270 27.16 -10.21 -26.20
C SER A 270 27.35 -11.11 -24.96
N VAL A 271 26.32 -11.25 -24.14
CA VAL A 271 26.10 -12.45 -23.31
C VAL A 271 24.59 -12.69 -23.22
N SER A 272 24.17 -13.91 -23.54
CA SER A 272 22.78 -14.39 -23.51
C SER A 272 22.06 -13.95 -22.23
N CYS A 273 21.10 -13.02 -22.38
CA CYS A 273 20.27 -12.53 -21.29
C CYS A 273 19.13 -13.52 -21.05
N ARG A 274 19.32 -14.38 -20.04
CA ARG A 274 18.22 -15.04 -19.34
C ARG A 274 17.34 -13.91 -18.79
N ARG A 275 16.03 -13.90 -19.06
CA ARG A 275 15.07 -12.99 -18.41
C ARG A 275 15.27 -13.09 -16.90
N GLN A 276 16.05 -12.16 -16.35
CA GLN A 276 16.15 -11.93 -14.93
C GLN A 276 15.23 -10.75 -14.69
N THR A 277 14.05 -11.04 -14.15
CA THR A 277 13.27 -10.05 -13.42
C THR A 277 14.12 -9.67 -12.22
N LYS A 278 15.03 -8.70 -12.40
CA LYS A 278 15.57 -8.00 -11.25
C LYS A 278 14.38 -7.27 -10.67
N GLU A 279 14.06 -7.54 -9.41
CA GLU A 279 13.25 -6.66 -8.61
C GLU A 279 14.05 -5.36 -8.53
N GLU A 280 13.81 -4.48 -9.51
CA GLU A 280 14.44 -3.18 -9.60
C GLU A 280 14.14 -2.45 -8.30
N GLU A 281 15.21 -1.93 -7.69
CA GLU A 281 15.09 -1.09 -6.52
C GLU A 281 14.03 -0.04 -6.78
N GLN A 282 13.04 -0.02 -5.89
CA GLN A 282 11.92 0.89 -5.87
C GLN A 282 12.49 2.32 -5.81
N GLU A 283 12.75 2.93 -6.97
CA GLU A 283 12.99 4.36 -7.04
C GLU A 283 11.64 5.01 -6.73
N ASP A 284 11.44 5.29 -5.45
CA ASP A 284 10.36 6.10 -4.93
C ASP A 284 10.49 7.48 -5.60
N VAL A 285 9.76 7.68 -6.69
CA VAL A 285 9.61 8.99 -7.34
C VAL A 285 8.85 9.85 -6.35
N ARG A 286 9.58 10.39 -5.36
CA ARG A 286 9.02 11.18 -4.27
C ARG A 286 8.27 12.38 -4.84
N PRO A 287 7.18 12.81 -4.17
CA PRO A 287 6.27 13.83 -4.68
C PRO A 287 6.83 15.26 -4.74
N ASP A 288 8.08 15.50 -4.30
CA ASP A 288 8.62 16.87 -4.15
C ASP A 288 8.91 17.57 -5.50
N GLY A 289 8.99 16.81 -6.60
CA GLY A 289 9.22 17.32 -7.97
C GLY A 289 8.19 16.90 -9.01
N SER A 290 7.22 16.05 -8.67
CA SER A 290 6.32 15.40 -9.65
C SER A 290 5.36 16.36 -10.36
N ARG A 291 5.08 17.52 -9.76
CA ARG A 291 4.26 18.59 -10.35
C ARG A 291 5.06 19.66 -11.12
N GLN A 292 6.39 19.56 -11.15
CA GLN A 292 7.21 20.49 -11.93
C GLN A 292 7.06 20.20 -13.43
N VAL A 293 7.26 21.25 -14.23
CA VAL A 293 7.28 21.13 -15.69
C VAL A 293 8.59 20.41 -16.06
N LEU A 294 8.55 19.50 -17.04
CA LEU A 294 9.73 18.73 -17.47
C LEU A 294 10.98 19.60 -17.71
N ALA A 295 10.79 20.80 -18.25
CA ALA A 295 11.87 21.76 -18.49
C ALA A 295 12.59 22.22 -17.21
N GLU A 296 11.88 22.29 -16.08
CA GLU A 296 12.43 22.66 -14.78
C GLU A 296 13.20 21.49 -14.14
N THR A 297 12.70 20.26 -14.33
CA THR A 297 13.35 19.04 -13.83
C THR A 297 14.68 18.76 -14.54
N GLN A 298 14.78 19.03 -15.84
CA GLN A 298 16.04 18.87 -16.58
C GLN A 298 17.12 19.91 -16.23
N GLY A 299 16.73 21.04 -15.60
CA GLY A 299 17.64 22.10 -15.17
C GLY A 299 18.30 21.86 -13.81
N GLN A 300 17.83 20.89 -13.02
CA GLN A 300 18.40 20.54 -11.73
C GLN A 300 19.22 19.25 -11.87
N SER A 301 20.54 19.35 -11.75
CA SER A 301 21.43 18.19 -11.73
C SER A 301 21.08 17.28 -10.54
N VAL A 302 20.53 16.12 -10.82
CA VAL A 302 20.33 15.06 -9.83
C VAL A 302 21.70 14.66 -9.27
N PRO A 303 21.96 14.75 -7.95
CA PRO A 303 23.23 14.32 -7.40
C PRO A 303 23.36 12.81 -7.58
N ARG A 304 24.32 12.38 -8.42
CA ARG A 304 24.63 10.97 -8.62
C ARG A 304 24.96 10.33 -7.27
N GLY A 305 24.10 9.42 -6.81
CA GLY A 305 24.36 8.57 -5.64
C GLY A 305 25.73 7.89 -5.79
N GLY A 306 26.62 8.17 -4.85
CA GLY A 306 27.99 7.67 -4.87
C GLY A 306 28.01 6.14 -4.79
N ARG A 307 28.58 5.49 -5.80
CA ARG A 307 28.98 4.08 -5.74
C ARG A 307 30.04 3.92 -4.66
N VAL A 308 29.71 3.26 -3.55
CA VAL A 308 30.70 2.69 -2.64
C VAL A 308 31.01 1.27 -3.13
N GLY A 309 32.18 1.12 -3.77
CA GLY A 309 32.72 -0.19 -4.16
C GLY A 309 33.48 -0.85 -2.98
N PRO A 310 33.55 -2.20 -2.93
CA PRO A 310 34.11 -2.94 -1.81
C PRO A 310 35.60 -3.28 -1.99
N GLY A 311 36.32 -3.43 -0.87
CA GLY A 311 37.67 -3.99 -0.77
C GLY A 311 38.56 -3.11 0.12
N GLY A 312 39.32 -3.60 1.08
CA GLY A 312 39.67 -4.94 1.54
C GLY A 312 40.61 -4.77 2.74
N ALA A 313 40.69 -5.79 3.58
CA ALA A 313 41.40 -5.82 4.85
C ALA A 313 42.92 -5.50 4.77
N GLY A 314 43.49 -4.98 5.86
CA GLY A 314 44.94 -4.95 6.04
C GLY A 314 45.51 -4.14 7.21
N HIS A 315 45.60 -4.79 8.37
CA HIS A 315 46.77 -4.80 9.26
C HIS A 315 47.18 -3.53 10.08
N VAL A 316 47.16 -3.70 11.40
CA VAL A 316 47.90 -2.92 12.43
C VAL A 316 49.34 -3.45 12.48
N PRO A 317 50.38 -2.61 12.69
CA PRO A 317 51.03 -2.63 14.00
C PRO A 317 51.49 -1.25 14.52
N ASP A 318 51.36 -1.08 15.83
CA ASP A 318 52.14 -0.16 16.69
C ASP A 318 53.58 -0.72 16.84
N PRO A 319 54.63 0.11 17.03
CA PRO A 319 55.10 0.30 18.40
C PRO A 319 55.76 1.67 18.72
N GLY A 320 55.30 2.29 19.81
CA GLY A 320 56.10 2.63 21.01
C GLY A 320 57.25 3.66 20.96
N GLY A 321 57.22 4.64 21.89
CA GLY A 321 58.47 5.30 22.34
C GLY A 321 58.38 6.68 23.02
N ARG A 322 58.08 6.68 24.33
CA ARG A 322 58.61 7.54 25.44
C ARG A 322 59.10 8.99 25.17
N GLY A 323 58.67 9.93 26.04
CA GLY A 323 59.58 10.95 26.59
C GLY A 323 58.99 12.29 27.08
N GLN A 324 58.73 12.38 28.39
CA GLN A 324 59.08 13.49 29.31
C GLN A 324 58.41 14.89 29.18
N THR A 325 57.67 15.26 30.25
CA THR A 325 57.50 16.60 30.85
C THR A 325 58.83 17.07 31.51
N PRO A 326 59.06 18.33 31.98
CA PRO A 326 58.12 19.23 32.70
C PRO A 326 58.33 20.77 32.57
N GLU A 327 57.64 21.53 33.45
CA GLU A 327 57.81 22.94 33.86
C GLU A 327 56.95 24.00 33.12
N GLU A 328 55.89 24.52 33.76
CA GLU A 328 55.80 25.63 34.74
C GLU A 328 55.81 27.04 34.11
N HIS A 329 54.70 27.78 34.25
CA HIS A 329 54.67 29.10 34.91
C HIS A 329 53.26 29.74 34.88
N HIS A 330 52.89 30.30 36.05
CA HIS A 330 52.01 31.45 36.39
C HIS A 330 51.02 32.00 35.34
N GLY A 331 49.78 32.41 35.66
CA GLY A 331 49.19 32.91 36.91
C GLY A 331 48.25 34.09 36.58
N PHE A 332 47.31 34.37 37.48
CA PHE A 332 46.37 35.53 37.56
C PHE A 332 45.10 35.49 36.67
N ARG A 333 43.90 35.24 37.22
CA ARG A 333 42.99 36.12 38.01
C ARG A 333 42.37 37.27 37.21
N GLY A 334 41.03 37.29 37.17
CA GLY A 334 40.23 38.48 36.92
C GLY A 334 38.74 38.16 36.80
N ARG A 335 38.00 38.30 37.90
CA ARG A 335 36.53 38.30 37.92
C ARG A 335 36.00 39.60 37.31
N GLY A 336 34.84 39.51 36.68
CA GLY A 336 33.88 40.57 36.41
C GLY A 336 32.53 39.92 36.23
#